data_AF-A0A2K3LMY9-F1
#
_entry.id   AF-A0A2K3LMY9-F1
#
_cell.length_a   1.000
_cell.length_b   1.000
_cell.length_c   1.000
_cell.angle_alpha   90.00
_cell.angle_beta   90.00
_cell.angle_gamma   90.00
#
_symmetry.space_group_name_H-M   'P 1'
#
loop_
_entity.id
_entity.type
_entity.pdbx_description
1 polymer ?
#
loop_
_entity_poly.entity_id
_entity_poly.type
_entity_poly.pdbx_seq_one_letter_code
_entity_poly.pdbx_strand_id
1 'polypeptide(L)'
;MTNSAEKVRLAGNPNVMVCERGTMFGYNDLIVDPRNLEWMREANCPIVADITHSLQQPAGKKLDGGVASGGLRELIPCIARTSVAVGVDGIFME
;
A
#
# COMPACT_ATOMS: atom_id res chain seq x y z
N MET A 1 9.57 2.22 -7.74
CA MET A 1 10.22 1.88 -6.43
C MET A 1 11.68 1.46 -6.54
N THR A 2 12.25 1.40 -7.75
CA THR A 2 13.61 0.91 -8.05
C THR A 2 14.70 1.58 -7.23
N ASN A 3 14.77 2.91 -7.22
CA ASN A 3 15.81 3.65 -6.48
C ASN A 3 15.83 3.34 -4.97
N SER A 4 14.66 3.15 -4.36
CA SER A 4 14.56 2.82 -2.93
C SER A 4 15.05 1.40 -2.65
N ALA A 5 14.67 0.44 -3.50
CA ALA A 5 15.12 -0.94 -3.38
C ALA A 5 16.64 -1.07 -3.59
N GLU A 6 17.19 -0.38 -4.58
CA GLU A 6 18.64 -0.37 -4.85
C GLU A 6 19.45 0.19 -3.68
N LYS A 7 18.97 1.22 -2.99
CA LYS A 7 19.67 1.73 -1.79
C LYS A 7 19.82 0.67 -0.70
N VAL A 8 18.79 -0.16 -0.49
CA VAL A 8 18.84 -1.26 0.50
C VAL A 8 19.81 -2.35 0.05
N ARG A 9 19.81 -2.69 -1.26
CA ARG A 9 20.75 -3.66 -1.84
C ARG A 9 22.20 -3.18 -1.74
N LEU A 10 22.45 -1.91 -2.04
CA LEU A 10 23.78 -1.29 -1.92
C LEU A 10 24.31 -1.24 -0.48
N ALA A 11 23.41 -1.24 0.51
CA ALA A 11 23.76 -1.38 1.91
C ALA A 11 24.07 -2.84 2.32
N GLY A 12 24.08 -3.78 1.36
CA GLY A 12 24.44 -5.19 1.58
C GLY A 12 23.27 -6.11 1.93
N ASN A 13 22.01 -5.64 1.85
CA ASN A 13 20.84 -6.47 2.12
C ASN A 13 20.07 -6.81 0.83
N PRO A 14 20.14 -8.06 0.32
CA PRO A 14 19.41 -8.46 -0.88
C PRO A 14 17.93 -8.74 -0.62
N ASN A 15 17.51 -8.90 0.64
CA ASN A 15 16.14 -9.28 1.01
C ASN A 15 15.26 -8.04 1.09
N VAL A 16 14.80 -7.58 -0.07
CA VAL A 16 13.95 -6.41 -0.23
C VAL A 16 12.56 -6.84 -0.71
N MET A 17 11.52 -6.18 -0.22
CA MET A 17 10.16 -6.24 -0.75
C MET A 17 9.61 -4.82 -0.81
N VAL A 18 8.66 -4.55 -1.71
CA VAL A 18 8.01 -3.25 -1.82
C VAL A 18 6.51 -3.40 -1.63
N CYS A 19 5.92 -2.49 -0.86
CA CYS A 19 4.52 -2.60 -0.42
C CYS A 19 3.70 -1.42 -0.93
N GLU A 20 2.60 -1.68 -1.64
CA GLU A 20 1.58 -0.70 -2.01
C GLU A 20 0.59 -0.56 -0.86
N ARG A 21 0.29 0.68 -0.45
CA ARG A 21 -0.57 0.99 0.70
C ARG A 21 -1.48 2.21 0.49
N GLY A 22 -1.75 2.57 -0.76
CA GLY A 22 -2.56 3.70 -1.17
C GLY A 22 -1.74 4.97 -1.41
N THR A 23 -2.17 5.75 -2.40
CA THR A 23 -1.65 7.07 -2.72
C THR A 23 -2.69 8.12 -2.37
N MET A 24 -2.25 9.27 -1.83
CA MET A 24 -3.14 10.39 -1.50
C MET A 24 -3.97 10.83 -2.70
N PHE A 25 -5.28 10.87 -2.52
CA PHE A 25 -6.23 11.35 -3.53
C PHE A 25 -7.02 12.53 -2.96
N GLY A 26 -6.47 13.73 -3.13
CA GLY A 26 -7.01 14.92 -2.48
C GLY A 26 -6.76 14.91 -0.96
N TYR A 27 -7.71 15.44 -0.20
CA TYR A 27 -7.60 15.54 1.25
C TYR A 27 -8.19 14.32 1.95
N ASN A 28 -7.43 13.77 2.90
CA ASN A 28 -7.91 12.76 3.85
C ASN A 28 -8.38 11.43 3.21
N ASP A 29 -7.99 11.16 1.98
CA ASP A 29 -8.37 9.94 1.27
C ASP A 29 -7.18 9.31 0.52
N LEU A 30 -7.25 7.99 0.35
CA LEU A 30 -6.26 7.17 -0.34
C LEU A 30 -6.93 6.38 -1.46
N ILE A 31 -6.27 6.30 -2.61
CA ILE A 31 -6.66 5.40 -3.69
C ILE A 31 -5.53 4.41 -3.99
N VAL A 32 -5.91 3.18 -4.29
CA VAL A 32 -5.01 2.18 -4.86
C VAL A 32 -5.17 2.23 -6.37
N ASP A 33 -4.11 2.58 -7.07
CA ASP A 33 -4.04 2.45 -8.53
C ASP A 33 -3.43 1.07 -8.86
N PRO A 34 -4.19 0.13 -9.44
CA PRO A 34 -3.69 -1.20 -9.77
C PRO A 34 -2.48 -1.17 -10.72
N ARG A 35 -2.30 -0.11 -11.52
CA ARG A 35 -1.13 0.06 -12.39
C ARG A 35 0.17 0.18 -11.60
N ASN A 36 0.12 0.71 -10.38
CA ASN A 36 1.28 0.78 -9.50
C ASN A 36 1.83 -0.60 -9.19
N LEU A 37 0.97 -1.61 -8.98
CA LEU A 37 1.41 -2.98 -8.69
C LEU A 37 2.24 -3.55 -9.84
N GLU A 38 1.89 -3.22 -11.09
CA GLU A 38 2.67 -3.60 -12.27
C GLU A 38 3.97 -2.80 -12.41
N TRP A 39 3.91 -1.47 -12.26
CA TRP A 39 5.12 -0.63 -12.33
C TRP A 39 6.12 -0.92 -11.21
N MET A 40 5.64 -1.32 -10.02
CA MET A 40 6.51 -1.66 -8.90
C MET A 40 7.39 -2.89 -9.17
N ARG A 41 7.00 -3.77 -10.11
CA ARG A 41 7.81 -4.93 -10.53
C ARG A 41 9.17 -4.54 -11.09
N GLU A 42 9.31 -3.34 -11.65
CA GLU A 42 10.61 -2.80 -12.10
C GLU A 42 11.66 -2.74 -10.98
N ALA A 43 11.24 -2.76 -9.72
CA ALA A 43 12.14 -2.83 -8.57
C ALA A 43 12.78 -4.21 -8.37
N ASN A 44 12.40 -5.23 -9.15
CA ASN A 44 12.94 -6.59 -9.15
C ASN A 44 12.98 -7.23 -7.75
N CYS A 45 11.88 -7.13 -7.01
CA CYS A 45 11.67 -7.73 -5.70
C CYS A 45 10.19 -8.09 -5.51
N PRO A 46 9.85 -8.93 -4.51
CA PRO A 46 8.46 -9.23 -4.19
C PRO A 46 7.62 -7.97 -3.95
N ILE A 47 6.43 -7.97 -4.55
CA ILE A 47 5.42 -6.92 -4.43
C ILE A 47 4.37 -7.37 -3.43
N VAL A 48 4.15 -6.56 -2.39
CA VAL A 48 3.15 -6.80 -1.35
C VAL A 48 2.05 -5.75 -1.46
N ALA A 49 0.79 -6.14 -1.25
CA ALA A 49 -0.32 -5.20 -1.11
C ALA A 49 -0.79 -5.14 0.35
N ASP A 50 -0.74 -3.95 0.94
CA ASP A 50 -1.36 -3.65 2.24
C ASP A 50 -2.83 -3.34 2.04
N ILE A 51 -3.68 -4.34 2.25
CA ILE A 51 -5.11 -4.25 1.95
C ILE A 51 -5.90 -3.57 3.06
N THR A 52 -5.29 -3.40 4.24
CA THR A 52 -5.89 -2.74 5.40
C THR A 52 -5.69 -1.23 5.38
N HIS A 53 -4.45 -0.78 5.22
CA HIS A 53 -4.12 0.64 5.27
C HIS A 53 -4.36 1.38 3.95
N SER A 54 -4.44 0.66 2.83
CA SER A 54 -4.88 1.22 1.54
C SER A 54 -6.25 1.88 1.57
N LEU A 55 -7.05 1.58 2.59
CA LEU A 55 -8.41 2.09 2.78
C LEU A 55 -8.53 3.00 4.00
N GLN A 56 -7.39 3.44 4.55
CA GLN A 56 -7.36 4.40 5.63
C GLN A 56 -7.79 5.77 5.11
N GLN A 57 -8.55 6.49 5.93
CA GLN A 57 -8.88 7.90 5.71
C GLN A 57 -8.09 8.73 6.72
N PRO A 58 -6.90 9.26 6.34
CA PRO A 58 -6.04 10.01 7.26
C PRO A 58 -6.81 11.17 7.88
N ALA A 59 -6.81 11.30 9.21
CA ALA A 59 -7.59 12.32 9.93
C ALA A 59 -9.10 12.36 9.60
N GLY A 60 -9.67 11.24 9.12
CA GLY A 60 -11.08 11.13 8.75
C GLY A 60 -12.08 11.09 9.92
N LYS A 61 -11.61 10.97 11.17
CA LYS A 61 -12.46 11.02 12.37
C LYS A 61 -12.08 12.22 13.24
N LYS A 62 -13.06 13.04 13.60
CA LYS A 62 -12.91 14.03 14.69
C LYS A 62 -13.07 13.31 16.02
N LEU A 63 -12.15 13.59 16.94
CA LEU A 63 -12.21 13.19 18.35
C LEU A 63 -12.34 14.45 19.21
N ASP A 64 -12.84 14.33 20.43
CA ASP A 64 -12.76 15.42 21.40
C ASP A 64 -11.29 15.74 21.68
N GLY A 65 -10.84 16.90 21.20
CA GLY A 65 -9.45 17.34 21.33
C GLY A 65 -8.47 16.82 20.27
N GLY A 66 -8.92 16.21 19.17
CA GLY A 66 -8.01 15.76 18.11
C GLY A 66 -8.64 15.16 16.86
N VAL A 67 -7.82 14.53 16.03
CA VAL A 67 -8.25 13.77 14.86
C VAL A 67 -7.63 12.37 14.87
N ALA A 68 -8.40 11.38 14.45
CA ALA A 68 -7.93 10.01 14.24
C ALA A 68 -8.18 9.59 12.80
N SER A 69 -7.49 8.53 12.39
CA SER A 69 -7.72 7.94 11.07
C SER A 69 -9.04 7.18 11.06
N GLY A 70 -9.84 7.42 10.02
CA GLY A 70 -10.96 6.57 9.65
C GLY A 70 -10.50 5.44 8.73
N GLY A 71 -11.45 4.73 8.13
CA GLY A 71 -11.16 3.79 7.07
C GLY A 71 -12.40 3.04 6.61
N LEU A 72 -12.32 2.46 5.41
CA LEU A 72 -13.41 1.79 4.71
C LEU A 72 -13.23 0.26 4.79
N ARG A 73 -13.39 -0.31 6.00
CA ARG A 73 -13.08 -1.73 6.27
C ARG A 73 -13.91 -2.69 5.39
N GLU A 74 -15.13 -2.30 5.03
CA GLU A 74 -16.02 -3.03 4.14
C GLU A 74 -15.45 -3.23 2.73
N LEU A 75 -14.50 -2.38 2.31
CA LEU A 75 -13.84 -2.47 1.02
C LEU A 75 -12.56 -3.32 1.03
N ILE A 76 -12.09 -3.80 2.19
CA ILE A 76 -10.88 -4.64 2.29
C ILE A 76 -10.97 -5.86 1.35
N PRO A 77 -12.09 -6.61 1.29
CA PRO A 77 -12.21 -7.73 0.35
C PRO A 77 -12.13 -7.31 -1.13
N CYS A 78 -12.54 -6.08 -1.45
CA CYS A 78 -12.44 -5.55 -2.82
C CYS A 78 -10.98 -5.35 -3.19
N ILE A 79 -10.22 -4.61 -2.37
CA ILE A 79 -8.80 -4.36 -2.61
C ILE A 79 -8.01 -5.67 -2.63
N ALA A 80 -8.28 -6.60 -1.70
CA ALA A 80 -7.65 -7.90 -1.68
C ALA A 80 -7.82 -8.68 -2.99
N ARG A 81 -9.05 -8.77 -3.50
CA ARG A 81 -9.31 -9.45 -4.78
C ARG A 81 -8.63 -8.76 -5.95
N THR A 82 -8.65 -7.43 -5.99
CA THR A 82 -7.96 -6.66 -7.03
C THR A 82 -6.46 -6.92 -7.02
N SER A 83 -5.81 -6.87 -5.85
CA SER A 83 -4.37 -7.13 -5.71
C SER A 83 -4.01 -8.56 -6.14
N VAL A 84 -4.80 -9.56 -5.73
CA VAL A 84 -4.57 -10.96 -6.13
C VAL A 84 -4.77 -11.13 -7.65
N ALA A 85 -5.79 -10.51 -8.23
CA ALA A 85 -6.07 -10.60 -9.67
C ALA A 85 -4.96 -9.97 -10.53
N VAL A 86 -4.33 -8.89 -10.05
CA VAL A 86 -3.16 -8.28 -10.70
C VAL A 86 -1.90 -9.16 -10.51
N GLY A 87 -1.84 -9.96 -9.44
CA GLY A 87 -0.77 -10.94 -9.22
C GLY A 87 0.35 -10.43 -8.32
N VAL A 88 0.02 -9.90 -7.15
CA VAL A 88 1.01 -9.57 -6.11
C VAL A 88 1.62 -10.83 -5.49
N ASP A 89 2.84 -10.71 -4.96
CA ASP A 89 3.58 -11.81 -4.32
C ASP A 89 3.20 -12.03 -2.86
N GLY A 90 2.48 -11.07 -2.25
CA GLY A 90 2.00 -11.17 -0.89
C GLY A 90 0.91 -10.16 -0.55
N ILE A 91 0.18 -10.44 0.53
CA ILE A 91 -0.79 -9.54 1.16
C ILE A 91 -0.31 -9.23 2.57
N PHE A 92 -0.41 -7.95 2.94
CA PHE A 92 -0.32 -7.50 4.33
C PHE A 92 -1.73 -7.16 4.86
N MET A 93 -2.05 -7.61 6.07
CA MET A 93 -3.33 -7.38 6.75
C MET A 93 -3.12 -7.36 8.28
N GLU A 94 -3.79 -6.43 8.97
CA GLU A 94 -3.92 -6.35 10.45
C GLU A 94 -5.21 -6.96 11.00
#